data_AF-A0AAV6HKK3-F1
#
_entry.id   AF-A0AAV6HKK3-F1
#
_cell.length_a   1.000
_cell.length_b   1.000
_cell.length_c   1.000
_cell.angle_alpha   90.00
_cell.angle_beta   90.00
_cell.angle_gamma   90.00
#
_symmetry.space_group_name_H-M   'P 1'
#
loop_
_entity.id
_entity.type
_entity.pdbx_description
1 polymer ?
#
loop_
_entity_poly.entity_id
_entity_poly.type
_entity_poly.pdbx_seq_one_letter_code
_entity_poly.pdbx_strand_id
1 'polypeptide(L)'
;MNTLISTPLCNLRIAKFPSTFCSIPHSVSLHSQFLYKPFQCRANPSDLIDSKTAQEPEQELSNRATEIDEETDTASEVSATKASSGPKIDQDLKKVVQKTASTFAPRASTATKNPAVPGSTLYSVFEIQGYASMLLGGALSFNLIFPSNEPDIWRLMGMWSVWMFTIPSLRARDCSKNEKEALNYLFLLIPLLNVIIPFFWKSFAVVWSADIVAFFAMYAWKAEASHCSTHGVPLVRNIAELPQDNYGRPGLSHITIAGSLLHGMKEVEVWLQTFAPGSRTPIHRHSCEEVFVVLKGSGTLYLATNSHLKYPGQPQEFPIFTNSTFQIPVNDAHQASVELKRSCSLDREIKQTSEETKAIYVWNTNQGEDLQVLVIISRPPVKVFIYDDWFVPHVAANLKFPYYWDEQCFQTPTKDEL
;
A
#
# COMPACT_ATOMS: atom_id res chain seq x y z
N MET A 1 -53.75 -29.91 35.58
CA MET A 1 -52.62 -29.92 36.53
C MET A 1 -51.34 -29.78 35.72
N ASN A 2 -50.56 -28.74 36.04
CA ASN A 2 -49.15 -28.45 35.70
C ASN A 2 -48.80 -28.20 34.22
N THR A 3 -48.15 -27.11 33.78
CA THR A 3 -47.68 -25.83 34.37
C THR A 3 -47.08 -24.99 33.21
N LEU A 4 -47.42 -23.68 33.17
CA LEU A 4 -46.56 -22.50 32.86
C LEU A 4 -45.91 -22.38 31.45
N ILE A 5 -45.67 -21.25 30.77
CA ILE A 5 -45.75 -19.76 30.87
C ILE A 5 -45.52 -19.29 29.40
N SER A 6 -46.16 -18.27 28.80
CA SER A 6 -45.64 -16.88 28.73
C SER A 6 -46.48 -15.98 27.82
N THR A 7 -46.32 -14.68 28.07
CA THR A 7 -47.08 -13.45 27.82
C THR A 7 -46.99 -12.83 26.40
N PRO A 8 -47.84 -11.81 26.10
CA PRO A 8 -48.10 -11.30 24.75
C PRO A 8 -47.16 -10.16 24.30
N LEU A 9 -47.04 -10.01 22.98
CA LEU A 9 -46.22 -9.00 22.31
C LEU A 9 -46.79 -7.57 22.46
N CYS A 10 -45.90 -6.65 22.85
CA CYS A 10 -46.16 -5.24 23.03
C CYS A 10 -46.00 -4.45 21.71
N ASN A 11 -46.94 -3.52 21.53
CA ASN A 11 -47.00 -2.36 20.63
C ASN A 11 -45.70 -1.90 19.92
N LEU A 12 -45.75 -1.80 18.59
CA LEU A 12 -44.99 -0.79 17.85
C LEU A 12 -45.92 -0.02 16.90
N ARG A 13 -46.02 1.30 17.14
CA ARG A 13 -46.81 2.24 16.35
C ARG A 13 -46.21 2.41 14.96
N ILE A 14 -47.01 2.15 13.94
CA ILE A 14 -46.72 2.43 12.53
C ILE A 14 -47.09 3.90 12.25
N ALA A 15 -46.10 4.72 11.91
CA ALA A 15 -46.32 6.07 11.42
C ALA A 15 -46.64 6.02 9.91
N LYS A 16 -47.84 6.50 9.56
CA LYS A 16 -48.34 6.65 8.19
C LYS A 16 -47.70 7.87 7.52
N PHE A 17 -47.13 7.69 6.33
CA PHE A 17 -46.85 8.79 5.39
C PHE A 17 -47.94 8.81 4.29
N PRO A 18 -48.56 9.97 3.98
CA PRO A 18 -49.51 10.08 2.90
C PRO A 18 -48.81 10.33 1.54
N SER A 19 -49.31 9.63 0.55
CA SER A 19 -49.06 9.80 -0.88
C SER A 19 -49.83 10.99 -1.45
N THR A 20 -49.15 11.86 -2.22
CA THR A 20 -49.84 12.72 -3.20
C THR A 20 -48.96 12.90 -4.43
N PHE A 21 -49.52 12.47 -5.57
CA PHE A 21 -49.03 12.70 -6.93
C PHE A 21 -49.25 14.17 -7.34
N CYS A 22 -48.29 14.79 -8.05
CA CYS A 22 -48.59 15.63 -9.22
C CYS A 22 -47.33 15.97 -10.06
N SER A 23 -47.38 15.52 -11.31
CA SER A 23 -47.07 16.22 -12.57
C SER A 23 -45.78 17.04 -12.75
N ILE A 24 -45.00 16.58 -13.73
CA ILE A 24 -43.89 17.24 -14.43
C ILE A 24 -44.36 18.51 -15.15
N PRO A 25 -43.52 19.56 -15.22
CA PRO A 25 -43.34 20.25 -16.50
C PRO A 25 -41.88 20.39 -16.93
N HIS A 26 -41.73 20.42 -18.25
CA HIS A 26 -40.53 20.60 -19.05
C HIS A 26 -39.83 21.96 -18.86
N SER A 27 -38.50 21.96 -19.09
CA SER A 27 -37.72 22.99 -19.80
C SER A 27 -37.67 24.41 -19.22
N VAL A 28 -36.55 24.75 -18.55
CA VAL A 28 -35.90 26.06 -18.73
C VAL A 28 -34.38 25.91 -18.66
N SER A 29 -33.72 26.31 -19.75
CA SER A 29 -32.28 26.46 -19.91
C SER A 29 -31.77 27.65 -19.10
N LEU A 30 -30.73 27.44 -18.28
CA LEU A 30 -29.94 28.52 -17.69
C LEU A 30 -28.47 28.32 -18.03
N HIS A 31 -28.04 29.14 -18.98
CA HIS A 31 -26.71 29.23 -19.53
C HIS A 31 -25.84 30.03 -18.54
N SER A 32 -24.92 29.36 -17.85
CA SER A 32 -23.87 30.00 -17.05
C SER A 32 -22.57 29.95 -17.84
N GLN A 33 -22.22 31.09 -18.43
CA GLN A 33 -20.94 31.30 -19.12
C GLN A 33 -19.86 31.59 -18.08
N PHE A 34 -18.97 30.63 -17.82
CA PHE A 34 -17.67 30.91 -17.22
C PHE A 34 -16.60 30.83 -18.31
N LEU A 35 -16.07 32.01 -18.66
CA LEU A 35 -14.92 32.19 -19.54
C LEU A 35 -13.71 31.44 -18.99
N TYR A 36 -13.28 30.39 -19.68
CA TYR A 36 -11.93 29.85 -19.56
C TYR A 36 -11.10 30.36 -20.74
N LYS A 37 -10.09 31.19 -20.45
CA LYS A 37 -9.00 31.51 -21.40
C LYS A 37 -8.09 30.28 -21.52
N PRO A 38 -7.85 29.72 -22.71
CA PRO A 38 -6.80 28.73 -22.90
C PRO A 38 -5.43 29.42 -22.96
N PHE A 39 -4.53 29.05 -22.05
CA PHE A 39 -3.10 29.33 -22.19
C PHE A 39 -2.53 28.42 -23.29
N GLN A 40 -2.09 29.03 -24.38
CA GLN A 40 -1.54 28.36 -25.55
C GLN A 40 -0.01 28.52 -25.54
N CYS A 41 0.71 27.46 -25.18
CA CYS A 41 2.18 27.43 -25.32
C CYS A 41 2.53 27.14 -26.79
N ARG A 42 2.97 28.19 -27.47
CA ARG A 42 3.51 28.17 -28.84
C ARG A 42 4.97 27.73 -28.79
N ALA A 43 5.28 26.54 -29.30
CA ALA A 43 6.64 26.18 -29.69
C ALA A 43 6.87 26.67 -31.14
N ASN A 44 7.91 27.46 -31.35
CA ASN A 44 8.33 27.93 -32.68
C ASN A 44 9.37 26.95 -33.25
N PRO A 45 9.27 26.53 -34.53
CA PRO A 45 10.29 25.72 -35.19
C PRO A 45 11.16 26.59 -36.12
N SER A 46 12.47 26.46 -35.98
CA SER A 46 13.54 26.93 -36.88
C SER A 46 14.83 26.31 -36.32
N ASP A 47 15.61 25.48 -36.99
CA ASP A 47 15.97 25.44 -38.40
C ASP A 47 16.24 24.01 -38.90
N LEU A 48 15.85 23.77 -40.15
CA LEU A 48 16.30 22.67 -41.02
C LEU A 48 17.54 23.14 -41.79
N ILE A 49 18.63 22.40 -41.74
CA ILE A 49 19.61 22.35 -42.84
C ILE A 49 19.94 20.89 -43.15
N ASP A 50 19.74 20.58 -44.43
CA ASP A 50 19.98 19.32 -45.15
C ASP A 50 21.42 18.80 -45.06
N SER A 51 21.55 17.46 -45.02
CA SER A 51 22.53 16.76 -45.87
C SER A 51 22.02 15.37 -46.25
N LYS A 52 21.55 15.26 -47.50
CA LYS A 52 21.41 14.04 -48.34
C LYS A 52 22.84 13.63 -48.77
N THR A 53 23.31 12.38 -48.83
CA THR A 53 22.90 11.20 -49.62
C THR A 53 23.97 10.10 -49.41
N ALA A 54 23.59 8.81 -49.30
CA ALA A 54 24.17 7.68 -50.07
C ALA A 54 23.57 6.32 -49.62
N GLN A 55 23.29 5.48 -50.61
CA GLN A 55 22.57 4.20 -50.59
C GLN A 55 23.38 2.99 -50.06
N GLU A 56 22.66 2.07 -49.39
CA GLU A 56 22.60 0.56 -49.43
C GLU A 56 23.75 -0.31 -49.99
N PRO A 57 23.76 -1.66 -49.79
CA PRO A 57 22.93 -2.56 -48.94
C PRO A 57 23.77 -3.64 -48.17
N GLU A 58 23.13 -4.51 -47.37
CA GLU A 58 23.47 -5.95 -47.14
C GLU A 58 22.56 -6.52 -46.03
N GLN A 59 21.54 -7.33 -46.34
CA GLN A 59 21.56 -8.78 -46.62
C GLN A 59 21.59 -9.67 -45.36
N GLU A 60 20.53 -10.46 -45.21
CA GLU A 60 20.30 -11.45 -44.16
C GLU A 60 21.43 -12.50 -44.06
N LEU A 61 21.81 -12.91 -42.83
CA LEU A 61 22.18 -14.29 -42.56
C LEU A 61 22.04 -14.70 -41.08
N SER A 62 21.01 -15.52 -40.85
CA SER A 62 20.92 -16.70 -39.97
C SER A 62 22.00 -16.97 -38.89
N ASN A 63 21.52 -17.12 -37.66
CA ASN A 63 21.79 -18.17 -36.64
C ASN A 63 23.08 -19.02 -36.78
N ARG A 64 23.85 -19.15 -35.67
CA ARG A 64 24.02 -20.42 -34.90
C ARG A 64 25.14 -20.35 -33.82
N ALA A 65 24.80 -20.90 -32.64
CA ALA A 65 25.64 -21.45 -31.56
C ALA A 65 26.51 -20.44 -30.76
N THR A 66 26.74 -20.60 -29.45
CA THR A 66 27.08 -21.85 -28.75
C THR A 66 26.68 -21.81 -27.27
N GLU A 67 26.10 -22.91 -26.80
CA GLU A 67 26.12 -23.36 -25.40
C GLU A 67 27.57 -23.74 -25.02
N ILE A 68 27.99 -23.40 -23.80
CA ILE A 68 29.14 -24.05 -23.16
C ILE A 68 28.68 -24.49 -21.78
N ASP A 69 28.74 -25.81 -21.61
CA ASP A 69 28.63 -26.55 -20.36
C ASP A 69 29.82 -26.22 -19.44
N GLU A 70 29.54 -26.05 -18.14
CA GLU A 70 30.49 -26.46 -17.11
C GLU A 70 29.74 -27.31 -16.08
N GLU A 71 29.90 -28.62 -16.22
CA GLU A 71 29.78 -29.59 -15.15
C GLU A 71 30.91 -29.37 -14.15
N THR A 72 30.58 -29.31 -12.86
CA THR A 72 31.50 -29.80 -11.83
C THR A 72 30.68 -30.50 -10.76
N ASP A 73 30.80 -31.83 -10.76
CA ASP A 73 30.32 -32.71 -9.71
C ASP A 73 30.93 -32.34 -8.34
N THR A 74 30.12 -32.40 -7.28
CA THR A 74 30.47 -33.24 -6.12
C THR A 74 29.25 -33.48 -5.22
N ALA A 75 29.18 -34.73 -4.78
CA ALA A 75 28.08 -35.43 -4.13
C ALA A 75 27.55 -34.82 -2.82
N SER A 76 26.26 -35.09 -2.61
CA SER A 76 25.45 -34.86 -1.43
C SER A 76 26.01 -35.45 -0.13
N GLU A 77 25.83 -34.74 0.98
CA GLU A 77 25.61 -35.38 2.28
C GLU A 77 24.48 -34.67 3.03
N VAL A 78 23.50 -35.47 3.47
CA VAL A 78 22.32 -35.03 4.22
C VAL A 78 22.68 -34.94 5.69
N SER A 79 22.44 -33.79 6.32
CA SER A 79 22.18 -33.75 7.76
C SER A 79 21.26 -32.60 8.13
N ALA A 80 20.30 -32.91 8.99
CA ALA A 80 19.26 -32.02 9.50
C ALA A 80 19.87 -30.82 10.26
N THR A 81 19.22 -29.66 10.18
CA THR A 81 18.53 -28.95 11.28
C THR A 81 18.40 -27.44 10.95
N LYS A 82 17.17 -26.91 11.11
CA LYS A 82 16.77 -25.51 11.40
C LYS A 82 17.31 -24.32 10.56
N ALA A 83 16.34 -23.70 9.88
CA ALA A 83 16.04 -22.26 9.85
C ALA A 83 17.18 -21.29 9.54
N SER A 84 17.37 -20.99 8.25
CA SER A 84 17.76 -19.66 7.74
C SER A 84 17.88 -19.72 6.20
N SER A 85 16.78 -19.57 5.46
CA SER A 85 16.85 -19.50 3.99
C SER A 85 15.70 -18.68 3.39
N GLY A 86 15.66 -17.39 3.69
CA GLY A 86 14.60 -16.47 3.28
C GLY A 86 14.77 -15.71 1.94
N PRO A 87 15.97 -15.37 1.43
CA PRO A 87 16.03 -14.50 0.24
C PRO A 87 16.31 -15.20 -1.10
N LYS A 88 17.23 -16.20 -1.12
CA LYS A 88 17.70 -16.80 -2.38
C LYS A 88 16.68 -17.75 -3.03
N ILE A 89 16.01 -18.55 -2.19
CA ILE A 89 15.03 -19.56 -2.66
C ILE A 89 13.84 -18.86 -3.34
N ASP A 90 13.33 -17.79 -2.75
CA ASP A 90 12.20 -17.04 -3.30
C ASP A 90 12.54 -16.37 -4.63
N GLN A 91 13.76 -15.84 -4.75
CA GLN A 91 14.23 -15.21 -5.97
C GLN A 91 14.39 -16.22 -7.11
N ASP A 92 14.97 -17.38 -6.82
CA ASP A 92 15.16 -18.43 -7.82
C ASP A 92 13.83 -19.08 -8.20
N LEU A 93 12.93 -19.29 -7.23
CA LEU A 93 11.55 -19.73 -7.49
C LEU A 93 10.82 -18.75 -8.42
N LYS A 94 10.89 -17.44 -8.15
CA LYS A 94 10.27 -16.42 -8.99
C LYS A 94 10.82 -16.44 -10.42
N LYS A 95 12.14 -16.58 -10.58
CA LYS A 95 12.78 -16.69 -11.91
C LYS A 95 12.31 -17.95 -12.64
N VAL A 96 12.25 -19.09 -11.97
CA VAL A 96 11.79 -20.36 -12.55
C VAL A 96 10.33 -20.24 -12.96
N VAL A 97 9.46 -19.77 -12.08
CA VAL A 97 8.03 -19.56 -12.35
C VAL A 97 7.83 -18.62 -13.54
N GLN A 98 8.56 -17.50 -13.57
CA GLN A 98 8.48 -16.55 -14.68
C GLN A 98 8.96 -17.15 -16.00
N LYS A 99 10.09 -17.88 -16.00
CA LYS A 99 10.61 -18.53 -17.21
C LYS A 99 9.63 -19.57 -17.72
N THR A 100 9.18 -20.49 -16.86
CA THR A 100 8.22 -21.53 -17.21
C THR A 100 6.91 -20.93 -17.73
N ALA A 101 6.33 -19.95 -17.04
CA ALA A 101 5.12 -19.29 -17.52
C ALA A 101 5.36 -18.53 -18.83
N SER A 102 6.53 -17.91 -19.03
CA SER A 102 6.85 -17.23 -20.30
C SER A 102 6.98 -18.18 -21.49
N THR A 103 7.43 -19.41 -21.25
CA THR A 103 7.57 -20.45 -22.27
C THR A 103 6.23 -21.08 -22.65
N PHE A 104 5.40 -21.38 -21.65
CA PHE A 104 4.20 -22.21 -21.86
C PHE A 104 2.88 -21.43 -21.91
N ALA A 105 2.79 -20.24 -21.31
CA ALA A 105 1.54 -19.48 -21.30
C ALA A 105 1.41 -18.58 -22.55
N PRO A 106 0.21 -18.49 -23.15
CA PRO A 106 -0.01 -17.71 -24.37
C PRO A 106 0.48 -16.26 -24.27
N ARG A 107 1.12 -15.77 -25.34
CA ARG A 107 1.69 -14.42 -25.45
C ARG A 107 0.96 -13.62 -26.54
N ALA A 108 0.84 -12.31 -26.35
CA ALA A 108 0.45 -11.39 -27.41
C ALA A 108 1.44 -11.44 -28.59
N SER A 109 0.93 -11.64 -29.80
CA SER A 109 1.67 -12.08 -30.99
C SER A 109 2.50 -10.98 -31.69
N THR A 110 2.71 -9.81 -31.10
CA THR A 110 3.31 -8.66 -31.79
C THR A 110 4.67 -8.27 -31.21
N ALA A 111 5.62 -7.97 -32.11
CA ALA A 111 6.93 -7.40 -31.79
C ALA A 111 6.86 -5.96 -31.22
N THR A 112 5.68 -5.33 -31.28
CA THR A 112 5.38 -4.01 -30.72
C THR A 112 4.64 -4.11 -29.38
N LYS A 113 4.71 -3.02 -28.58
CA LYS A 113 4.07 -2.87 -27.26
C LYS A 113 2.62 -3.39 -27.26
N ASN A 114 2.23 -4.10 -26.18
CA ASN A 114 0.93 -4.78 -26.08
C ASN A 114 -0.23 -3.80 -26.38
N PRO A 115 -1.10 -4.04 -27.38
CA PRO A 115 -2.22 -3.15 -27.71
C PRO A 115 -3.37 -3.20 -26.67
N ALA A 116 -3.41 -4.20 -25.81
CA ALA A 116 -4.42 -4.35 -24.77
C ALA A 116 -4.07 -3.56 -23.50
N VAL A 117 -3.95 -2.23 -23.62
CA VAL A 117 -3.69 -1.32 -22.48
C VAL A 117 -4.98 -0.91 -21.76
N PRO A 118 -4.92 -0.51 -20.46
CA PRO A 118 -6.09 -0.03 -19.73
C PRO A 118 -6.84 1.08 -20.50
N GLY A 119 -8.15 0.90 -20.67
CA GLY A 119 -9.01 1.80 -21.45
C GLY A 119 -9.17 1.43 -22.93
N SER A 120 -8.46 0.41 -23.44
CA SER A 120 -8.70 -0.09 -24.80
C SER A 120 -9.85 -1.10 -24.84
N THR A 121 -10.50 -1.22 -26.01
CA THR A 121 -11.53 -2.24 -26.24
C THR A 121 -10.95 -3.65 -26.07
N LEU A 122 -9.72 -3.87 -26.51
CA LEU A 122 -9.06 -5.17 -26.43
C LEU A 122 -8.78 -5.58 -24.97
N TYR A 123 -8.40 -4.62 -24.11
CA TYR A 123 -8.26 -4.85 -22.67
C TYR A 123 -9.59 -5.34 -22.06
N SER A 124 -10.68 -4.63 -22.38
CA SER A 124 -12.02 -4.95 -21.86
C SER A 124 -12.52 -6.32 -22.33
N VAL A 125 -12.24 -6.69 -23.59
CA VAL A 125 -12.62 -8.00 -24.15
C VAL A 125 -11.91 -9.12 -23.40
N PHE A 126 -10.60 -9.03 -23.18
CA PHE A 126 -9.87 -10.05 -22.44
C PHE A 126 -10.29 -10.14 -20.96
N GLU A 127 -10.57 -9.01 -20.34
CA GLU A 127 -11.08 -9.00 -18.97
C GLU A 127 -12.45 -9.69 -18.85
N ILE A 128 -13.41 -9.30 -19.70
CA ILE A 128 -14.75 -9.90 -19.73
C ILE A 128 -14.68 -11.38 -20.09
N GLN A 129 -13.89 -11.75 -21.11
CA GLN A 129 -13.71 -13.14 -21.51
C GLN A 129 -13.17 -13.98 -20.35
N GLY A 130 -12.19 -13.47 -19.61
CA GLY A 130 -11.60 -14.16 -18.47
C GLY A 130 -12.63 -14.48 -17.38
N TYR A 131 -13.40 -13.48 -16.93
CA TYR A 131 -14.39 -13.67 -15.88
C TYR A 131 -15.65 -14.40 -16.35
N ALA A 132 -16.10 -14.17 -17.59
CA ALA A 132 -17.23 -14.88 -18.16
C ALA A 132 -16.94 -16.37 -18.32
N SER A 133 -15.75 -16.73 -18.80
CA SER A 133 -15.33 -18.14 -18.90
C SER A 133 -15.20 -18.81 -17.53
N MET A 134 -14.74 -18.07 -16.52
CA MET A 134 -14.69 -18.54 -15.13
C MET A 134 -16.08 -18.90 -14.59
N LEU A 135 -17.05 -17.99 -14.75
CA LEU A 135 -18.43 -18.18 -14.28
C LEU A 135 -19.15 -19.28 -15.06
N LEU A 136 -19.04 -19.26 -16.39
CA LEU A 136 -19.63 -20.29 -17.25
C LEU A 136 -19.04 -21.66 -16.94
N GLY A 137 -17.73 -21.72 -16.70
CA GLY A 137 -17.04 -22.94 -16.31
C GLY A 137 -17.56 -23.51 -15.00
N GLY A 138 -17.79 -22.65 -13.99
CA GLY A 138 -18.43 -23.07 -12.74
C GLY A 138 -19.83 -23.64 -12.97
N ALA A 139 -20.66 -22.97 -13.74
CA ALA A 139 -22.00 -23.46 -14.06
C ALA A 139 -21.98 -24.83 -14.77
N LEU A 140 -20.98 -25.08 -15.64
CA LEU A 140 -20.76 -26.39 -16.25
C LEU A 140 -20.26 -27.42 -15.23
N SER A 141 -19.29 -27.09 -14.37
CA SER A 141 -18.75 -28.00 -13.36
C SER A 141 -19.78 -28.42 -12.31
N PHE A 142 -20.66 -27.50 -11.91
CA PHE A 142 -21.79 -27.75 -11.00
C PHE A 142 -23.00 -28.39 -11.69
N ASN A 143 -22.88 -28.76 -12.97
CA ASN A 143 -23.92 -29.46 -13.71
C ASN A 143 -25.22 -28.66 -13.88
N LEU A 144 -25.13 -27.32 -13.96
CA LEU A 144 -26.30 -26.43 -13.98
C LEU A 144 -26.85 -26.18 -15.39
N ILE A 145 -25.99 -26.22 -16.42
CA ILE A 145 -26.38 -25.87 -17.81
C ILE A 145 -26.83 -27.09 -18.60
N PHE A 146 -26.06 -28.18 -18.52
CA PHE A 146 -26.37 -29.46 -19.18
C PHE A 146 -26.39 -30.57 -18.13
N PRO A 147 -27.49 -30.71 -17.35
CA PRO A 147 -27.56 -31.68 -16.26
C PRO A 147 -27.41 -33.10 -16.78
N SER A 148 -26.37 -33.79 -16.33
CA SER A 148 -26.12 -35.18 -16.63
C SER A 148 -25.49 -35.91 -15.45
N ASN A 149 -25.75 -37.21 -15.35
CA ASN A 149 -25.25 -38.06 -14.27
C ASN A 149 -23.90 -38.69 -14.62
N GLU A 150 -23.44 -38.54 -15.87
CA GLU A 150 -22.19 -39.10 -16.37
C GLU A 150 -21.04 -38.06 -16.31
N PRO A 151 -19.78 -38.52 -16.39
CA PRO A 151 -18.63 -37.62 -16.52
C PRO A 151 -18.56 -37.05 -17.94
N ASP A 152 -19.32 -36.00 -18.23
CA ASP A 152 -19.38 -35.39 -19.57
C ASP A 152 -18.22 -34.45 -19.88
N ILE A 153 -17.95 -34.34 -21.19
CA ILE A 153 -16.99 -33.37 -21.76
C ILE A 153 -17.26 -31.94 -21.30
N TRP A 154 -18.54 -31.56 -21.12
CA TRP A 154 -18.93 -30.23 -20.68
C TRP A 154 -18.45 -29.91 -19.26
N ARG A 155 -18.55 -30.89 -18.35
CA ARG A 155 -18.13 -30.75 -16.95
C ARG A 155 -16.60 -30.73 -16.85
N LEU A 156 -15.93 -31.50 -17.70
CA LEU A 156 -14.48 -31.48 -17.85
C LEU A 156 -13.99 -30.11 -18.36
N MET A 157 -14.64 -29.57 -19.39
CA MET A 157 -14.37 -28.23 -19.91
C MET A 157 -14.63 -27.13 -18.87
N GLY A 158 -15.68 -27.29 -18.07
CA GLY A 158 -15.97 -26.38 -16.97
C GLY A 158 -14.87 -26.35 -15.91
N MET A 159 -14.36 -27.52 -15.54
CA MET A 159 -13.29 -27.65 -14.54
C MET A 159 -11.99 -26.99 -15.00
N TRP A 160 -11.61 -27.17 -16.27
CA TRP A 160 -10.40 -26.55 -16.82
C TRP A 160 -10.54 -25.07 -17.20
N SER A 161 -11.73 -24.49 -17.01
CA SER A 161 -12.04 -23.13 -17.47
C SER A 161 -11.07 -22.07 -16.95
N VAL A 162 -10.71 -22.15 -15.67
CA VAL A 162 -9.84 -21.18 -15.01
C VAL A 162 -8.44 -21.21 -15.62
N TRP A 163 -7.90 -22.40 -15.88
CA TRP A 163 -6.56 -22.56 -16.44
C TRP A 163 -6.48 -22.27 -17.95
N MET A 164 -7.48 -22.73 -18.72
CA MET A 164 -7.43 -22.66 -20.18
C MET A 164 -7.98 -21.37 -20.76
N PHE A 165 -8.88 -20.69 -20.06
CA PHE A 165 -9.51 -19.47 -20.57
C PHE A 165 -9.29 -18.27 -19.65
N THR A 166 -9.54 -18.39 -18.34
CA THR A 166 -9.44 -17.25 -17.42
C THR A 166 -8.02 -16.72 -17.32
N ILE A 167 -7.05 -17.56 -16.93
CA ILE A 167 -5.65 -17.13 -16.77
C ILE A 167 -5.04 -16.63 -18.10
N PRO A 168 -5.16 -17.33 -19.24
CA PRO A 168 -4.60 -16.85 -20.50
C PRO A 168 -5.23 -15.54 -20.96
N SER A 169 -6.54 -15.37 -20.78
CA SER A 169 -7.22 -14.13 -21.16
C SER A 169 -6.75 -12.95 -20.30
N LEU A 170 -6.72 -13.11 -18.98
CA LEU A 170 -6.23 -12.08 -18.07
C LEU A 170 -4.74 -11.78 -18.27
N ARG A 171 -3.93 -12.77 -18.65
CA ARG A 171 -2.49 -12.58 -18.93
C ARG A 171 -2.22 -11.90 -20.27
N ALA A 172 -3.16 -11.95 -21.22
CA ALA A 172 -3.00 -11.35 -22.55
C ALA A 172 -3.08 -9.81 -22.53
N ARG A 173 -3.79 -9.24 -21.56
CA ARG A 173 -3.84 -7.78 -21.36
C ARG A 173 -2.58 -7.23 -20.70
N ASP A 174 -2.39 -5.92 -20.81
CA ASP A 174 -1.31 -5.23 -20.12
C ASP A 174 -1.58 -5.24 -18.62
N CYS A 175 -0.78 -6.01 -17.88
CA CYS A 175 -0.94 -6.25 -16.45
C CYS A 175 0.12 -5.49 -15.66
N SER A 176 -0.20 -5.13 -14.41
CA SER A 176 0.83 -4.70 -13.46
C SER A 176 1.84 -5.84 -13.23
N LYS A 177 3.07 -5.51 -12.82
CA LYS A 177 4.11 -6.53 -12.56
C LYS A 177 3.66 -7.58 -11.55
N ASN A 178 2.95 -7.15 -10.49
CA ASN A 178 2.48 -8.00 -9.39
C ASN A 178 1.34 -8.92 -9.86
N GLU A 179 0.41 -8.39 -10.63
CA GLU A 179 -0.66 -9.18 -11.23
C GLU A 179 -0.12 -10.22 -12.22
N LYS A 180 0.82 -9.82 -13.07
CA LYS A 180 1.46 -10.73 -14.02
C LYS A 180 2.19 -11.86 -13.29
N GLU A 181 2.81 -11.55 -12.15
CA GLU A 181 3.44 -12.54 -11.29
C GLU A 181 2.41 -13.49 -10.66
N ALA A 182 1.29 -12.97 -10.12
CA ALA A 182 0.19 -13.79 -9.60
C ALA A 182 -0.32 -14.78 -10.65
N LEU A 183 -0.59 -14.28 -11.87
CA LEU A 183 -1.04 -15.09 -12.99
C LEU A 183 -0.01 -16.15 -13.43
N ASN A 184 1.29 -15.84 -13.37
CA ASN A 184 2.34 -16.83 -13.67
C ASN A 184 2.40 -17.95 -12.62
N TYR A 185 2.25 -17.63 -11.33
CA TYR A 185 2.15 -18.65 -10.27
C TYR A 185 0.90 -19.52 -10.46
N LEU A 186 -0.26 -18.89 -10.70
CA LEU A 186 -1.52 -19.60 -10.93
C LEU A 186 -1.49 -20.49 -12.16
N PHE A 187 -0.81 -20.06 -13.24
CA PHE A 187 -0.65 -20.85 -14.45
C PHE A 187 0.04 -22.20 -14.21
N LEU A 188 0.92 -22.29 -13.20
CA LEU A 188 1.61 -23.52 -12.80
C LEU A 188 0.88 -24.27 -11.68
N LEU A 189 0.30 -23.53 -10.73
CA LEU A 189 -0.38 -24.09 -9.57
C LEU A 189 -1.68 -24.81 -9.95
N ILE A 190 -2.51 -24.21 -10.82
CA ILE A 190 -3.83 -24.76 -11.14
C ILE A 190 -3.75 -26.15 -11.81
N PRO A 191 -2.90 -26.39 -12.82
CA PRO A 191 -2.75 -27.74 -13.38
C PRO A 191 -2.36 -28.79 -12.34
N LEU A 192 -1.50 -28.41 -11.38
CA LEU A 192 -1.08 -29.29 -10.31
C LEU A 192 -2.26 -29.63 -9.39
N LEU A 193 -3.08 -28.64 -9.02
CA LEU A 193 -4.32 -28.88 -8.25
C LEU A 193 -5.29 -29.78 -9.02
N ASN A 194 -5.48 -29.52 -10.31
CA ASN A 194 -6.41 -30.27 -11.16
C ASN A 194 -6.00 -31.72 -11.39
N VAL A 195 -4.71 -32.02 -11.27
CA VAL A 195 -4.19 -33.40 -11.28
C VAL A 195 -4.28 -34.04 -9.89
N ILE A 196 -3.91 -33.32 -8.82
CA ILE A 196 -3.82 -33.89 -7.46
C ILE A 196 -5.20 -34.13 -6.82
N ILE A 197 -6.12 -33.18 -6.91
CA ILE A 197 -7.40 -33.23 -6.18
C ILE A 197 -8.24 -34.47 -6.55
N PRO A 198 -8.37 -34.87 -7.84
CA PRO A 198 -9.15 -36.05 -8.22
C PRO A 198 -8.68 -37.39 -7.62
N PHE A 199 -7.44 -37.49 -7.13
CA PHE A 199 -6.96 -38.68 -6.40
C PHE A 199 -7.67 -38.84 -5.04
N PHE A 200 -8.14 -37.75 -4.45
CA PHE A 200 -8.83 -37.74 -3.15
C PHE A 200 -10.34 -37.49 -3.28
N TRP A 201 -10.75 -36.61 -4.20
CA TRP A 201 -12.16 -36.23 -4.39
C TRP A 201 -12.52 -36.14 -5.87
N LYS A 202 -13.26 -37.15 -6.36
CA LYS A 202 -13.68 -37.26 -7.77
C LYS A 202 -14.88 -36.35 -8.07
N SER A 203 -14.66 -35.03 -8.07
CA SER A 203 -15.71 -34.05 -8.34
C SER A 203 -15.20 -32.85 -9.13
N PHE A 204 -15.77 -32.62 -10.32
CA PHE A 204 -15.46 -31.47 -11.17
C PHE A 204 -15.74 -30.13 -10.45
N ALA A 205 -16.81 -30.06 -9.67
CA ALA A 205 -17.18 -28.86 -8.91
C ALA A 205 -16.19 -28.55 -7.78
N VAL A 206 -15.65 -29.58 -7.12
CA VAL A 206 -14.64 -29.41 -6.06
C VAL A 206 -13.34 -28.88 -6.65
N VAL A 207 -12.90 -29.44 -7.78
CA VAL A 207 -11.69 -29.00 -8.47
C VAL A 207 -11.82 -27.54 -8.93
N TRP A 208 -12.91 -27.19 -9.62
CA TRP A 208 -13.17 -25.80 -10.01
C TRP A 208 -13.23 -24.85 -8.80
N SER A 209 -13.88 -25.27 -7.70
CA SER A 209 -13.96 -24.44 -6.49
C SER A 209 -12.57 -24.21 -5.86
N ALA A 210 -11.72 -25.23 -5.87
CA ALA A 210 -10.34 -25.11 -5.39
C ALA A 210 -9.52 -24.14 -6.27
N ASP A 211 -9.69 -24.20 -7.60
CA ASP A 211 -9.06 -23.28 -8.54
C ASP A 211 -9.49 -21.82 -8.29
N ILE A 212 -10.77 -21.59 -8.00
CA ILE A 212 -11.30 -20.27 -7.64
C ILE A 212 -10.69 -19.77 -6.34
N VAL A 213 -10.66 -20.61 -5.31
CA VAL A 213 -10.04 -20.25 -4.02
C VAL A 213 -8.56 -19.93 -4.21
N ALA A 214 -7.82 -20.75 -4.96
CA ALA A 214 -6.42 -20.51 -5.27
C ALA A 214 -6.22 -19.20 -6.05
N PHE A 215 -7.07 -18.94 -7.05
CA PHE A 215 -7.05 -17.71 -7.84
C PHE A 215 -7.18 -16.47 -6.95
N PHE A 216 -8.25 -16.40 -6.15
CA PHE A 216 -8.49 -15.25 -5.27
C PHE A 216 -7.46 -15.14 -4.15
N ALA A 217 -7.00 -16.26 -3.57
CA ALA A 217 -5.95 -16.25 -2.54
C ALA A 217 -4.63 -15.70 -3.08
N MET A 218 -4.22 -16.10 -4.29
CA MET A 218 -3.01 -15.58 -4.94
C MET A 218 -3.13 -14.09 -5.27
N TYR A 219 -4.29 -13.65 -5.74
CA TYR A 219 -4.55 -12.23 -6.00
C TYR A 219 -4.54 -11.39 -4.72
N ALA A 220 -5.17 -11.88 -3.64
CA ALA A 220 -5.15 -11.22 -2.34
C ALA A 220 -3.73 -11.11 -1.79
N TRP A 221 -2.96 -12.21 -1.82
CA TRP A 221 -1.57 -12.23 -1.37
C TRP A 221 -0.69 -11.25 -2.15
N LYS A 222 -0.88 -11.15 -3.48
CA LYS A 222 -0.14 -10.19 -4.31
C LYS A 222 -0.66 -8.75 -4.20
N ALA A 223 -1.93 -8.53 -3.85
CA ALA A 223 -2.47 -7.21 -3.58
C ALA A 223 -1.89 -6.63 -2.27
N GLU A 224 -1.78 -7.44 -1.22
CA GLU A 224 -1.10 -7.07 0.03
C GLU A 224 0.38 -6.73 -0.23
N ALA A 225 1.07 -7.54 -1.03
CA ALA A 225 2.45 -7.23 -1.45
C ALA A 225 2.55 -5.97 -2.33
N SER A 226 1.45 -5.52 -2.97
CA SER A 226 1.45 -4.36 -3.84
C SER A 226 1.43 -3.03 -3.08
N HIS A 227 0.92 -3.01 -1.84
CA HIS A 227 0.99 -1.84 -0.96
C HIS A 227 2.42 -1.33 -0.74
N CYS A 228 3.41 -2.20 -0.86
CA CYS A 228 4.82 -1.90 -0.67
C CYS A 228 5.63 -1.89 -1.98
N SER A 229 4.95 -1.91 -3.13
CA SER A 229 5.61 -1.92 -4.43
C SER A 229 5.84 -0.50 -4.95
N THR A 230 7.12 -0.13 -5.11
CA THR A 230 7.53 1.16 -5.69
C THR A 230 7.26 1.25 -7.20
N HIS A 231 6.86 0.15 -7.85
CA HIS A 231 6.60 0.11 -9.28
C HIS A 231 5.10 0.32 -9.60
N GLY A 232 4.80 1.37 -10.36
CA GLY A 232 3.43 1.64 -10.83
C GLY A 232 2.62 2.52 -9.88
N VAL A 233 3.28 3.23 -8.97
CA VAL A 233 2.64 4.24 -8.11
C VAL A 233 2.08 5.37 -8.98
N PRO A 234 0.79 5.75 -8.84
CA PRO A 234 0.20 6.82 -9.62
C PRO A 234 0.95 8.15 -9.43
N LEU A 235 1.12 8.90 -10.53
CA LEU A 235 1.78 10.22 -10.50
C LEU A 235 1.02 11.22 -9.61
N VAL A 236 -0.31 11.18 -9.66
CA VAL A 236 -1.21 11.98 -8.83
C VAL A 236 -1.98 11.04 -7.92
N ARG A 237 -1.96 11.31 -6.61
CA ARG A 237 -2.61 10.51 -5.58
C ARG A 237 -3.47 11.40 -4.70
N ASN A 238 -4.66 10.92 -4.35
CA ASN A 238 -5.54 11.59 -3.41
C ASN A 238 -5.08 11.27 -1.98
N ILE A 239 -4.61 12.28 -1.24
CA ILE A 239 -4.11 12.11 0.13
C ILE A 239 -5.21 11.56 1.07
N ALA A 240 -6.48 11.91 0.81
CA ALA A 240 -7.61 11.45 1.62
C ALA A 240 -7.90 9.94 1.46
N GLU A 241 -7.38 9.30 0.42
CA GLU A 241 -7.54 7.88 0.14
C GLU A 241 -6.31 7.06 0.57
N LEU A 242 -5.23 7.70 1.01
CA LEU A 242 -4.03 7.01 1.48
C LEU A 242 -4.31 6.34 2.84
N PRO A 243 -3.75 5.15 3.09
CA PRO A 243 -3.96 4.44 4.34
C PRO A 243 -3.39 5.25 5.51
N GLN A 244 -4.18 5.32 6.59
CA GLN A 244 -3.84 5.99 7.83
C GLN A 244 -3.79 4.97 8.96
N ASP A 245 -2.73 5.00 9.77
CA ASP A 245 -2.57 4.11 10.92
C ASP A 245 -1.95 4.85 12.11
N ASN A 246 -2.14 4.32 13.32
CA ASN A 246 -1.48 4.77 14.54
C ASN A 246 -0.21 3.96 14.87
N TYR A 247 0.01 2.83 14.20
CA TYR A 247 1.13 1.91 14.39
C TYR A 247 1.38 1.54 15.86
N GLY A 248 0.30 1.34 16.62
CA GLY A 248 0.36 1.00 18.04
C GLY A 248 0.71 2.17 18.98
N ARG A 249 0.76 3.41 18.47
CA ARG A 249 1.05 4.61 19.27
C ARG A 249 -0.25 5.39 19.57
N PRO A 250 -0.73 5.39 20.83
CA PRO A 250 -1.94 6.12 21.19
C PRO A 250 -1.81 7.62 20.89
N GLY A 251 -2.86 8.18 20.27
CA GLY A 251 -2.90 9.61 19.92
C GLY A 251 -2.08 9.98 18.68
N LEU A 252 -1.49 9.03 17.96
CA LEU A 252 -0.89 9.27 16.65
C LEU A 252 -1.86 8.85 15.54
N SER A 253 -1.90 9.65 14.48
CA SER A 253 -2.40 9.27 13.18
C SER A 253 -1.33 9.64 12.15
N HIS A 254 -0.90 8.68 11.33
CA HIS A 254 0.20 8.83 10.40
C HIS A 254 -0.20 8.40 8.99
N ILE A 255 0.21 9.20 8.00
CA ILE A 255 0.14 8.89 6.58
C ILE A 255 1.48 9.22 5.92
N THR A 256 2.11 8.25 5.25
CA THR A 256 3.25 8.53 4.36
C THR A 256 2.73 9.03 3.02
N ILE A 257 2.80 10.33 2.77
CA ILE A 257 2.34 10.95 1.51
C ILE A 257 3.25 10.55 0.35
N ALA A 258 4.56 10.66 0.54
CA ALA A 258 5.55 10.29 -0.46
C ALA A 258 6.77 9.74 0.28
N GLY A 259 7.10 8.46 0.11
CA GLY A 259 8.12 7.80 0.94
C GLY A 259 8.96 6.82 0.16
N SER A 260 10.08 6.40 0.75
CA SER A 260 11.07 5.59 0.06
C SER A 260 10.56 4.19 -0.24
N LEU A 261 10.07 3.49 0.79
CA LEU A 261 9.62 2.11 0.64
C LEU A 261 8.26 2.00 -0.07
N LEU A 262 7.33 2.92 0.23
CA LEU A 262 5.98 2.90 -0.35
C LEU A 262 5.93 3.46 -1.77
N HIS A 263 6.75 4.47 -2.07
CA HIS A 263 6.60 5.27 -3.29
C HIS A 263 7.89 5.41 -4.11
N GLY A 264 9.00 4.83 -3.67
CA GLY A 264 10.27 4.84 -4.40
C GLY A 264 11.06 6.15 -4.30
N MET A 265 10.73 7.02 -3.33
CA MET A 265 11.47 8.26 -3.11
C MET A 265 12.89 7.99 -2.59
N LYS A 266 13.88 8.73 -3.09
CA LYS A 266 15.30 8.50 -2.75
C LYS A 266 15.93 9.60 -1.90
N GLU A 267 15.41 10.82 -2.02
CA GLU A 267 16.06 12.01 -1.47
C GLU A 267 15.24 12.65 -0.35
N VAL A 268 13.92 12.71 -0.53
CA VAL A 268 12.98 13.31 0.42
C VAL A 268 11.79 12.39 0.67
N GLU A 269 11.30 12.39 1.90
CA GLU A 269 10.08 11.69 2.30
C GLU A 269 9.17 12.63 3.10
N VAL A 270 7.87 12.51 2.86
CA VAL A 270 6.84 13.42 3.35
C VAL A 270 5.77 12.65 4.11
N TRP A 271 5.49 13.08 5.33
CA TRP A 271 4.47 12.53 6.20
C TRP A 271 3.40 13.57 6.53
N LEU A 272 2.16 13.12 6.68
CA LEU A 272 1.11 13.86 7.37
C LEU A 272 0.87 13.17 8.71
N GLN A 273 1.08 13.90 9.79
CA GLN A 273 0.91 13.37 11.14
C GLN A 273 -0.08 14.22 11.91
N THR A 274 -0.99 13.56 12.61
CA THR A 274 -1.93 14.19 13.53
C THR A 274 -1.72 13.63 14.93
N PHE A 275 -1.58 14.53 15.89
CA PHE A 275 -1.31 14.23 17.29
C PHE A 275 -2.48 14.69 18.15
N ALA A 276 -3.09 13.75 18.88
CA ALA A 276 -4.17 14.04 19.81
C ALA A 276 -3.68 14.85 21.02
N PRO A 277 -4.55 15.61 21.70
CA PRO A 277 -4.21 16.34 22.92
C PRO A 277 -3.52 15.45 23.96
N GLY A 278 -2.41 15.94 24.52
CA GLY A 278 -1.62 15.22 25.52
C GLY A 278 -0.65 14.17 24.94
N SER A 279 -0.68 13.90 23.64
CA SER A 279 0.27 12.99 22.99
C SER A 279 1.64 13.63 22.79
N ARG A 280 2.68 12.79 22.74
CA ARG A 280 4.08 13.18 22.54
C ARG A 280 4.79 12.21 21.61
N THR A 281 5.75 12.70 20.83
CA THR A 281 6.75 11.83 20.21
C THR A 281 7.68 11.27 21.27
N PRO A 282 8.38 10.14 21.03
CA PRO A 282 9.50 9.75 21.87
C PRO A 282 10.57 10.85 21.82
N ILE A 283 11.41 10.93 22.84
CA ILE A 283 12.64 11.72 22.73
C ILE A 283 13.52 10.98 21.73
N HIS A 284 13.92 11.63 20.64
CA HIS A 284 14.65 10.93 19.59
C HIS A 284 15.59 11.84 18.79
N ARG A 285 16.48 11.21 18.02
CA ARG A 285 17.33 11.86 17.00
C ARG A 285 17.41 11.02 15.74
N HIS A 286 17.77 11.64 14.62
CA HIS A 286 18.04 10.97 13.34
C HIS A 286 19.09 11.73 12.52
N SER A 287 19.82 11.01 11.65
CA SER A 287 20.90 11.57 10.82
C SER A 287 20.40 12.11 9.47
N CYS A 288 19.32 12.86 9.52
CA CYS A 288 18.71 13.56 8.40
C CYS A 288 18.18 14.93 8.85
N GLU A 289 17.98 15.81 7.88
CA GLU A 289 17.22 17.05 8.12
C GLU A 289 15.75 16.68 8.24
N GLU A 290 15.05 17.37 9.13
CA GLU A 290 13.60 17.22 9.30
C GLU A 290 12.97 18.61 9.41
N VAL A 291 11.95 18.86 8.59
CA VAL A 291 11.22 20.12 8.53
C VAL A 291 9.76 19.85 8.86
N PHE A 292 9.20 20.63 9.77
CA PHE A 292 7.80 20.58 10.14
C PHE A 292 7.07 21.81 9.61
N VAL A 293 5.90 21.62 9.04
CA VAL A 293 4.93 22.68 8.73
C VAL A 293 3.66 22.42 9.52
N VAL A 294 3.32 23.32 10.44
CA VAL A 294 2.14 23.16 11.29
C VAL A 294 0.90 23.59 10.53
N LEU A 295 0.04 22.63 10.19
CA LEU A 295 -1.18 22.86 9.41
C LEU A 295 -2.35 23.28 10.29
N LYS A 296 -2.48 22.67 11.48
CA LYS A 296 -3.52 22.96 12.47
C LYS A 296 -3.01 22.70 13.88
N GLY A 297 -3.61 23.35 14.86
CA GLY A 297 -3.32 23.15 16.26
C GLY A 297 -2.10 23.92 16.77
N SER A 298 -1.73 23.58 18.00
CA SER A 298 -0.58 24.14 18.70
C SER A 298 0.07 23.08 19.59
N GLY A 299 1.31 23.36 20.02
CA GLY A 299 2.08 22.43 20.82
C GLY A 299 3.37 23.05 21.35
N THR A 300 4.30 22.21 21.77
CA THR A 300 5.64 22.61 22.20
C THR A 300 6.67 21.66 21.63
N LEU A 301 7.71 22.24 21.02
CA LEU A 301 8.92 21.55 20.60
C LEU A 301 9.95 21.64 21.72
N TYR A 302 10.46 20.50 22.14
CA TYR A 302 11.58 20.37 23.05
C TYR A 302 12.82 20.02 22.23
N LEU A 303 13.87 20.84 22.31
CA LEU A 303 15.11 20.65 21.54
C LEU A 303 16.32 20.68 22.49
N ALA A 304 17.25 19.75 22.33
CA ALA A 304 18.48 19.75 23.10
C ALA A 304 19.31 21.02 22.82
N THR A 305 19.86 21.63 23.86
CA THR A 305 20.64 22.88 23.73
C THR A 305 22.01 22.65 23.06
N ASN A 306 22.62 21.49 23.24
CA ASN A 306 23.92 21.16 22.67
C ASN A 306 24.08 19.66 22.41
N SER A 307 24.08 19.28 21.13
CA SER A 307 24.23 17.89 20.69
C SER A 307 25.67 17.34 20.75
N HIS A 308 26.66 18.17 21.09
CA HIS A 308 28.04 17.73 21.31
C HIS A 308 28.30 17.19 22.72
N LEU A 309 27.35 17.35 23.64
CA LEU A 309 27.44 16.76 24.97
C LEU A 309 27.31 15.23 24.89
N LYS A 310 27.59 14.53 26.00
CA LYS A 310 27.46 13.07 26.03
C LYS A 310 26.00 12.58 26.02
N TYR A 311 25.07 13.45 26.41
CA TYR A 311 23.63 13.22 26.53
C TYR A 311 22.90 14.52 26.17
N PRO A 312 21.61 14.46 25.78
CA PRO A 312 20.82 15.64 25.38
C PRO A 312 20.77 16.77 26.42
N GLY A 313 20.55 16.42 27.70
CA GLY A 313 20.41 17.37 28.79
C GLY A 313 19.04 18.06 28.81
N GLN A 314 18.89 19.06 29.68
CA GLN A 314 17.62 19.78 29.79
C GLN A 314 17.26 20.45 28.46
N PRO A 315 16.08 20.17 27.88
CA PRO A 315 15.70 20.72 26.59
C PRO A 315 15.28 22.18 26.69
N GLN A 316 15.46 22.91 25.60
CA GLN A 316 14.84 24.22 25.39
C GLN A 316 13.43 24.03 24.83
N GLU A 317 12.49 24.81 25.35
CA GLU A 317 11.08 24.77 24.93
C GLU A 317 10.77 25.87 23.92
N PHE A 318 10.19 25.48 22.79
CA PHE A 318 9.72 26.39 21.75
C PHE A 318 8.22 26.19 21.52
N PRO A 319 7.37 27.22 21.68
CA PRO A 319 5.96 27.11 21.34
C PRO A 319 5.80 26.98 19.82
N ILE A 320 4.97 26.03 19.39
CA ILE A 320 4.60 25.84 17.98
C ILE A 320 3.12 26.15 17.79
N PHE A 321 2.78 26.82 16.70
CA PHE A 321 1.43 27.29 16.41
C PHE A 321 1.10 27.09 14.93
N THR A 322 -0.19 27.13 14.60
CA THR A 322 -0.66 26.97 13.21
C THR A 322 0.05 27.94 12.26
N ASN A 323 0.40 27.46 11.07
CA ASN A 323 1.13 28.20 10.03
C ASN A 323 2.57 28.58 10.41
N SER A 324 3.15 27.95 11.43
CA SER A 324 4.59 28.02 11.72
C SER A 324 5.34 26.88 11.01
N THR A 325 6.64 27.10 10.78
CA THR A 325 7.58 26.10 10.27
C THR A 325 8.82 26.10 11.14
N PHE A 326 9.41 24.93 11.34
CA PHE A 326 10.67 24.77 12.04
C PHE A 326 11.47 23.62 11.46
N GLN A 327 12.79 23.73 11.57
CA GLN A 327 13.73 22.70 11.12
C GLN A 327 14.44 22.13 12.34
N ILE A 328 14.53 20.81 12.39
CA ILE A 328 15.38 20.10 13.34
C ILE A 328 16.77 19.95 12.72
N PRO A 329 17.82 20.47 13.36
CA PRO A 329 19.18 20.25 12.90
C PRO A 329 19.55 18.77 12.92
N VAL A 330 20.41 18.36 11.99
CA VAL A 330 20.80 16.97 11.81
C VAL A 330 21.34 16.40 13.13
N ASN A 331 20.77 15.27 13.55
CA ASN A 331 21.18 14.49 14.71
C ASN A 331 20.94 15.15 16.09
N ASP A 332 20.24 16.28 16.15
CA ASP A 332 19.81 16.89 17.42
C ASP A 332 18.66 16.10 18.06
N ALA A 333 18.76 15.89 19.38
CA ALA A 333 17.73 15.22 20.14
C ALA A 333 16.55 16.15 20.39
N HIS A 334 15.34 15.69 20.08
CA HIS A 334 14.14 16.52 20.16
C HIS A 334 12.90 15.69 20.49
N GLN A 335 11.83 16.38 20.89
CA GLN A 335 10.50 15.82 21.14
C GLN A 335 9.43 16.85 20.80
N ALA A 336 8.41 16.45 20.05
CA ALA A 336 7.22 17.25 19.79
C ALA A 336 6.09 16.78 20.72
N SER A 337 5.42 17.74 21.37
CA SER A 337 4.35 17.46 22.33
C SER A 337 3.15 18.36 22.07
N VAL A 338 1.96 17.77 22.08
CA VAL A 338 0.70 18.51 22.20
C VAL A 338 0.45 18.74 23.68
N GLU A 339 1.16 19.71 24.24
CA GLU A 339 1.06 19.99 25.66
C GLU A 339 -0.22 20.75 25.99
N LEU A 340 -0.98 20.23 26.96
CA LEU A 340 -2.06 20.93 27.61
C LEU A 340 -1.47 22.07 28.47
N LYS A 341 -1.04 23.19 27.89
CA LYS A 341 -0.50 24.28 28.72
C LYS A 341 -1.58 24.80 29.67
N ARG A 342 -1.27 24.79 30.97
CA ARG A 342 -1.95 25.57 32.01
C ARG A 342 -1.75 27.04 31.69
N SER A 343 -2.83 27.79 31.55
CA SER A 343 -2.74 29.26 31.60
C SER A 343 -2.43 29.66 33.05
N CYS A 344 -1.18 30.02 33.35
CA CYS A 344 -0.91 30.85 34.52
C CYS A 344 -1.29 32.28 34.15
N SER A 345 -2.47 32.71 34.59
CA SER A 345 -2.80 34.14 34.65
C SER A 345 -1.91 34.78 35.72
N LEU A 346 -1.23 35.86 35.34
CA LEU A 346 -0.58 36.78 36.26
C LEU A 346 -1.64 37.39 37.18
N ASP A 347 -1.73 36.94 38.43
CA ASP A 347 -2.32 37.73 39.50
C ASP A 347 -1.20 38.25 40.41
N ARG A 348 -0.84 39.52 40.18
CA ARG A 348 -0.26 40.35 41.23
C ARG A 348 -1.40 40.72 42.19
N GLU A 349 -1.47 40.10 43.36
CA GLU A 349 -1.83 40.82 44.60
C GLU A 349 -1.49 40.04 45.89
N ILE A 350 -0.49 40.55 46.61
CA ILE A 350 -0.43 40.83 48.06
C ILE A 350 -0.68 39.70 49.11
N LYS A 351 0.43 39.45 49.85
CA LYS A 351 0.62 39.11 51.29
C LYS A 351 0.05 37.80 51.91
N GLN A 352 1.02 36.98 52.32
CA GLN A 352 1.30 36.53 53.70
C GLN A 352 0.21 35.75 54.46
N THR A 353 0.36 34.42 54.58
CA THR A 353 0.53 33.62 55.82
C THR A 353 0.07 32.15 55.66
N SER A 354 0.76 31.30 56.44
CA SER A 354 0.42 29.96 56.94
C SER A 354 0.33 28.75 55.98
N GLU A 355 1.05 27.71 56.41
CA GLU A 355 1.00 26.31 56.03
C GLU A 355 -0.42 25.76 55.89
N GLU A 356 -0.69 25.08 54.77
CA GLU A 356 -1.36 23.78 54.80
C GLU A 356 -1.22 23.10 53.42
N THR A 357 -0.63 21.91 53.44
CA THR A 357 -0.39 21.06 52.28
C THR A 357 -1.73 20.54 51.75
N LYS A 358 -2.29 21.21 50.74
CA LYS A 358 -3.50 20.73 50.05
C LYS A 358 -3.10 20.08 48.73
N ALA A 359 -3.22 18.76 48.68
CA ALA A 359 -3.03 17.96 47.47
C ALA A 359 -3.89 18.53 46.33
N ILE A 360 -3.24 19.07 45.31
CA ILE A 360 -3.94 19.59 44.13
C ILE A 360 -4.08 18.44 43.13
N TYR A 361 -5.25 17.83 43.11
CA TYR A 361 -5.70 17.07 41.94
C TYR A 361 -5.87 18.06 40.79
N VAL A 362 -4.85 18.19 39.93
CA VAL A 362 -4.96 19.05 38.75
C VAL A 362 -5.50 18.24 37.58
N TRP A 363 -6.82 18.28 37.45
CA TRP A 363 -7.50 17.95 36.21
C TRP A 363 -7.32 19.13 35.25
N ASN A 364 -6.70 18.89 34.10
CA ASN A 364 -6.39 19.92 33.11
C ASN A 364 -7.34 19.77 31.91
N THR A 365 -8.09 20.84 31.62
CA THR A 365 -9.18 20.92 30.63
C THR A 365 -8.77 21.69 29.38
N ASN A 366 -7.56 21.52 28.85
CA ASN A 366 -7.26 22.04 27.51
C ASN A 366 -7.75 21.04 26.43
N GLN A 367 -9.06 20.95 26.23
CA GLN A 367 -9.73 20.03 25.30
C GLN A 367 -9.52 20.36 23.80
N GLY A 368 -8.55 21.19 23.43
CA GLY A 368 -8.85 22.19 22.41
C GLY A 368 -8.59 21.90 20.93
N GLU A 369 -7.79 20.92 20.50
CA GLU A 369 -7.61 20.57 19.07
C GLU A 369 -6.46 19.58 18.88
N ASP A 370 -6.53 18.76 17.83
CA ASP A 370 -5.41 17.95 17.38
C ASP A 370 -4.32 18.85 16.74
N LEU A 371 -3.06 18.50 16.96
CA LEU A 371 -1.93 19.09 16.23
C LEU A 371 -1.72 18.32 14.93
N GLN A 372 -1.91 18.97 13.79
CA GLN A 372 -1.65 18.40 12.48
C GLN A 372 -0.42 19.05 11.85
N VAL A 373 0.54 18.22 11.44
CA VAL A 373 1.81 18.66 10.86
C VAL A 373 2.11 17.91 9.57
N LEU A 374 2.68 18.63 8.61
CA LEU A 374 3.40 18.03 7.49
C LEU A 374 4.87 17.93 7.90
N VAL A 375 5.44 16.73 7.81
CA VAL A 375 6.84 16.47 8.16
C VAL A 375 7.58 16.07 6.89
N ILE A 376 8.74 16.66 6.66
CA ILE A 376 9.57 16.40 5.49
C ILE A 376 10.96 16.04 5.98
N ILE A 377 11.44 14.85 5.63
CA ILE A 377 12.79 14.41 5.96
C ILE A 377 13.65 14.27 4.70
N SER A 378 14.95 14.50 4.84
CA SER A 378 15.93 14.08 3.84
C SER A 378 16.43 12.65 4.10
N ARG A 379 17.08 12.03 3.10
CA ARG A 379 17.74 10.71 3.21
C ARG A 379 16.83 9.60 3.79
N PRO A 380 15.66 9.36 3.21
CA PRO A 380 14.78 8.28 3.66
C PRO A 380 15.34 6.88 3.32
N PRO A 381 14.82 5.80 3.95
CA PRO A 381 13.88 5.79 5.07
C PRO A 381 14.54 6.19 6.40
N VAL A 382 13.73 6.67 7.34
CA VAL A 382 14.21 7.27 8.59
C VAL A 382 14.87 6.24 9.53
N LYS A 383 16.01 6.63 10.12
CA LYS A 383 16.71 5.85 11.15
C LYS A 383 16.65 6.61 12.46
N VAL A 384 15.80 6.14 13.38
CA VAL A 384 15.47 6.87 14.61
C VAL A 384 16.17 6.25 15.80
N PHE A 385 16.93 7.06 16.55
CA PHE A 385 17.49 6.68 17.85
C PHE A 385 16.59 7.26 18.95
N ILE A 386 15.98 6.39 19.75
CA ILE A 386 15.03 6.74 20.81
C ILE A 386 15.75 6.77 22.17
N TYR A 387 15.42 7.74 23.00
CA TYR A 387 15.87 7.87 24.37
C TYR A 387 14.71 7.64 25.33
N ASP A 388 14.98 6.98 26.44
CA ASP A 388 14.00 6.84 27.53
C ASP A 388 13.86 8.14 28.33
N ASP A 389 14.93 8.95 28.39
CA ASP A 389 14.98 10.22 29.10
C ASP A 389 16.06 11.17 28.51
N TRP A 390 15.94 12.47 28.78
CA TRP A 390 16.86 13.52 28.32
C TRP A 390 18.30 13.39 28.86
N PHE A 391 18.52 12.63 29.93
CA PHE A 391 19.85 12.41 30.51
C PHE A 391 20.50 11.09 30.07
N VAL A 392 19.83 10.32 29.20
CA VAL A 392 20.41 9.10 28.62
C VAL A 392 21.55 9.46 27.65
N PRO A 393 22.75 8.85 27.78
CA PRO A 393 23.85 9.08 26.85
C PRO A 393 23.49 8.77 25.40
N HIS A 394 24.01 9.56 24.45
CA HIS A 394 23.75 9.35 23.02
C HIS A 394 24.12 7.95 22.52
N VAL A 395 25.15 7.34 23.12
CA VAL A 395 25.61 5.98 22.83
C VAL A 395 24.66 4.89 23.32
N ALA A 396 23.79 5.21 24.27
CA ALA A 396 22.80 4.28 24.85
C ALA A 396 21.40 4.45 24.23
N ALA A 397 21.24 5.36 23.26
CA ALA A 397 19.98 5.54 22.55
C ALA A 397 19.68 4.32 21.67
N ASN A 398 18.45 3.83 21.74
CA ASN A 398 18.01 2.61 21.05
C ASN A 398 17.66 2.91 19.59
N LEU A 399 18.35 2.27 18.66
CA LEU A 399 18.02 2.38 17.23
C LEU A 399 16.73 1.60 16.94
N LYS A 400 15.72 2.30 16.41
CA LYS A 400 14.51 1.72 15.84
C LYS A 400 14.55 1.86 14.32
N PHE A 401 14.91 0.78 13.65
CA PHE A 401 14.92 0.66 12.18
C PHE A 401 14.54 -0.77 11.75
N PRO A 402 13.60 -0.95 10.79
CA PRO A 402 12.70 0.06 10.22
C PRO A 402 11.84 0.73 11.30
N TYR A 403 11.42 1.98 11.05
CA TYR A 403 10.49 2.66 11.94
C TYR A 403 9.07 2.12 11.73
N TYR A 404 8.16 2.39 12.67
CA TYR A 404 6.88 1.65 12.76
C TYR A 404 6.07 1.62 11.45
N TRP A 405 6.06 2.73 10.69
CA TRP A 405 5.34 2.83 9.42
C TRP A 405 6.04 2.19 8.22
N ASP A 406 7.31 1.82 8.37
CA ASP A 406 8.13 1.16 7.35
C ASP A 406 8.23 -0.35 7.55
N GLU A 407 7.81 -0.89 8.71
CA GLU A 407 7.98 -2.30 9.07
C GLU A 407 7.38 -3.27 8.07
N GLN A 408 6.17 -2.99 7.59
CA GLN A 408 5.45 -3.86 6.64
C GLN A 408 6.20 -3.93 5.30
N CYS A 409 6.67 -2.79 4.80
CA CYS A 409 7.28 -2.70 3.49
C CYS A 409 8.76 -3.07 3.46
N PHE A 410 9.44 -2.99 4.60
CA PHE A 410 10.83 -3.43 4.73
C PHE A 410 10.98 -4.96 4.65
N GLN A 411 9.94 -5.73 4.99
CA GLN A 411 9.97 -7.20 4.91
C GLN A 411 9.81 -7.74 3.48
N THR A 412 9.33 -6.91 2.56
CA THR A 412 9.31 -7.23 1.12
C THR A 412 10.68 -6.94 0.51
N PRO A 413 11.29 -7.87 -0.26
CA PRO A 413 12.61 -7.64 -0.82
C PRO A 413 12.58 -6.53 -1.88
N THR A 414 12.96 -5.32 -1.48
CA THR A 414 13.31 -4.23 -2.40
C THR A 414 14.63 -4.63 -3.06
N LYS A 415 14.56 -5.00 -4.34
CA LYS A 415 15.76 -5.12 -5.17
C LYS A 415 16.35 -3.72 -5.37
N ASP A 416 17.45 -3.43 -4.70
CA ASP A 416 18.38 -2.43 -5.20
C ASP A 416 19.15 -3.07 -6.38
N GLU A 417 18.80 -2.65 -7.59
CA GLU A 417 19.68 -2.81 -8.75
C GLU A 417 20.76 -1.72 -8.65
N LEU A 418 21.99 -2.17 -8.37
CA LEU A 418 23.23 -1.42 -8.55
C LEU A 418 23.67 -1.51 -10.01
#